data_AF-A0A3E0MY94-F1
#
_entry.id   AF-A0A3E0MY94-F1
#
_cell.length_a   1.000
_cell.length_b   1.000
_cell.length_c   1.000
_cell.angle_alpha   90.00
_cell.angle_beta   90.00
_cell.angle_gamma   90.00
#
_symmetry.space_group_name_H-M   'P 1'
#
loop_
_entity.id
_entity.type
_entity.pdbx_description
1 polymer ?
#
loop_
_entity_poly.entity_id
_entity_poly.type
_entity_poly.pdbx_seq_one_letter_code
_entity_poly.pdbx_strand_id
1 'polypeptide(L)'
;MTMKSLRTWATASISPATVLLVLGLYLGSSPCAAEVVVENYETGEKKVEYNVKNGKRNGAYSEYYIGGQLRVKAVYRNDKLSGNYIAYHGNGVPKVRVGYKNGLRHGKYEEFDSEARAVVAGEYQRGVLHGPYVTYRAGKREPASEFERGELVKFRGQRVHPHTKKELAVAMGKIRDQEPSFEGATAEQRAALARLNTYRLLSRLPADVKLDEARCQVAADEANLQAEQGEQEVEANYPQNQAVRIPANVTNPNASVAIDAFMANNEERFAHTVLLRRAILNPKMTQVGIAAAGHYGAMSKDDASRTKVASWKYIAHPGPGYTPVDYFSADRPWSVMINGKSYRSILADKGIVVRPINENLTFGKPLELEYKTEVLASDDDPLAGDDPYLIFYPRDVEVAPGKRYWVEITGFMGPDRKLAPIKFLVDFIEPVDLSDTKTKRRRSRRPRR
;
A
#
# COMPACT_ATOMS: atom_id res chain seq x y z
N MET A 1 59.51 -75.68 -46.66
CA MET A 1 60.98 -75.73 -46.50
C MET A 1 61.37 -74.39 -45.91
N THR A 2 62.01 -74.20 -44.76
CA THR A 2 62.93 -74.99 -43.89
C THR A 2 63.04 -74.11 -42.62
N MET A 3 62.58 -74.52 -41.45
CA MET A 3 63.28 -75.30 -40.39
C MET A 3 64.63 -74.73 -39.90
N LYS A 4 64.72 -74.57 -38.56
CA LYS A 4 65.90 -74.46 -37.65
C LYS A 4 66.57 -73.06 -37.60
N SER A 5 67.06 -72.53 -36.48
CA SER A 5 67.60 -73.17 -35.26
C SER A 5 67.59 -72.26 -34.01
N LEU A 6 67.52 -72.89 -32.83
CA LEU A 6 67.87 -72.34 -31.51
C LEU A 6 69.33 -71.85 -31.43
N ARG A 7 69.61 -70.87 -30.56
CA ARG A 7 70.58 -71.02 -29.45
C ARG A 7 70.44 -69.92 -28.38
N THR A 8 70.47 -70.39 -27.15
CA THR A 8 70.30 -69.80 -25.82
C THR A 8 71.53 -69.03 -25.34
N TRP A 9 71.34 -67.95 -24.57
CA TRP A 9 72.21 -67.56 -23.45
C TRP A 9 71.34 -67.11 -22.26
N ALA A 10 71.76 -67.55 -21.07
CA ALA A 10 71.05 -67.49 -19.80
C ALA A 10 71.55 -66.34 -18.92
N THR A 11 70.67 -65.84 -18.03
CA THR A 11 70.87 -65.51 -16.60
C THR A 11 69.52 -65.00 -16.07
N ALA A 12 68.78 -65.73 -15.22
CA ALA A 12 68.78 -65.63 -13.75
C ALA A 12 68.74 -64.16 -13.26
N SER A 13 67.82 -63.66 -12.43
CA SER A 13 66.82 -64.24 -11.51
C SER A 13 66.04 -63.05 -10.92
N ILE A 14 64.69 -63.01 -10.96
CA ILE A 14 63.83 -62.34 -9.95
C ILE A 14 62.45 -63.05 -9.84
N SER A 15 62.20 -63.58 -8.63
CA SER A 15 60.97 -63.97 -7.89
C SER A 15 59.55 -63.94 -8.54
N PRO A 16 58.65 -64.90 -8.19
CA PRO A 16 57.45 -65.19 -8.99
C PRO A 16 56.28 -64.24 -8.71
N ALA A 17 55.71 -63.73 -9.79
CA ALA A 17 54.33 -63.26 -9.83
C ALA A 17 53.40 -64.44 -10.11
N THR A 18 52.35 -64.61 -9.31
CA THR A 18 51.13 -65.29 -9.74
C THR A 18 49.92 -64.41 -9.36
N VAL A 19 49.18 -64.01 -10.40
CA VAL A 19 47.75 -63.64 -10.40
C VAL A 19 47.36 -62.30 -9.75
N LEU A 20 47.21 -61.24 -10.56
CA LEU A 20 45.89 -60.63 -10.79
C LEU A 20 45.92 -59.60 -11.93
N LEU A 21 44.98 -59.83 -12.83
CA LEU A 21 44.55 -59.02 -13.96
C LEU A 21 44.17 -57.59 -13.52
N VAL A 22 44.60 -56.61 -14.33
CA VAL A 22 43.99 -55.28 -14.55
C VAL A 22 42.86 -54.87 -13.59
N LEU A 23 43.16 -53.99 -12.63
CA LEU A 23 42.17 -53.07 -12.06
C LEU A 23 42.88 -51.78 -11.64
N GLY A 24 43.07 -50.90 -12.61
CA GLY A 24 43.42 -49.51 -12.36
C GLY A 24 42.27 -48.77 -11.70
N LEU A 25 42.61 -47.96 -10.70
CA LEU A 25 41.92 -46.73 -10.30
C LEU A 25 40.39 -46.79 -10.21
N TYR A 26 39.83 -47.19 -9.06
CA TYR A 26 38.54 -46.67 -8.58
C TYR A 26 38.40 -46.98 -7.07
N LEU A 27 39.02 -46.17 -6.23
CA LEU A 27 38.64 -46.10 -4.81
C LEU A 27 38.14 -44.69 -4.52
N GLY A 28 36.83 -44.59 -4.27
CA GLY A 28 36.29 -43.56 -3.39
C GLY A 28 35.48 -42.43 -3.99
N SER A 29 34.71 -42.65 -5.06
CA SER A 29 33.49 -41.85 -5.25
C SER A 29 32.30 -42.80 -5.34
N SER A 30 31.90 -43.36 -4.20
CA SER A 30 30.56 -43.93 -4.07
C SER A 30 29.59 -42.88 -4.61
N PRO A 31 28.80 -43.17 -5.66
CA PRO A 31 27.77 -42.25 -6.09
C PRO A 31 26.89 -42.04 -4.86
N CYS A 32 26.83 -40.80 -4.37
CA CYS A 32 26.00 -40.41 -3.25
C CYS A 32 24.54 -40.71 -3.63
N ALA A 33 24.11 -41.93 -3.28
CA ALA A 33 22.74 -42.36 -3.42
C ALA A 33 21.91 -41.51 -2.48
N ALA A 34 20.79 -41.00 -2.98
CA ALA A 34 19.85 -40.29 -2.12
C ALA A 34 19.30 -41.31 -1.11
N GLU A 35 19.50 -41.04 0.18
CA GLU A 35 18.95 -41.82 1.28
C GLU A 35 17.47 -41.44 1.45
N VAL A 36 16.60 -42.44 1.66
CA VAL A 36 15.18 -42.19 1.96
C VAL A 36 15.00 -42.32 3.46
N VAL A 37 14.59 -41.23 4.10
CA VAL A 37 14.31 -41.19 5.54
C VAL A 37 12.79 -41.29 5.74
N VAL A 38 12.39 -42.16 6.67
CA VAL A 38 10.99 -42.35 7.06
C VAL A 38 10.86 -42.07 8.55
N GLU A 39 9.96 -41.15 8.90
CA GLU A 39 9.59 -40.84 10.28
C GLU A 39 8.14 -41.29 10.49
N ASN A 40 7.88 -41.96 11.62
CA ASN A 40 6.55 -42.49 11.97
C ASN A 40 5.92 -41.67 13.12
N TYR A 41 4.60 -41.75 13.24
CA TYR A 41 3.87 -41.33 14.43
C TYR A 41 4.16 -42.27 15.61
N GLU A 42 3.79 -41.85 16.82
CA GLU A 42 3.84 -42.73 18.01
C GLU A 42 2.99 -43.99 17.83
N THR A 43 1.95 -43.92 17.00
CA THR A 43 1.10 -45.06 16.61
C THR A 43 1.80 -46.06 15.67
N GLY A 44 2.99 -45.74 15.15
CA GLY A 44 3.73 -46.55 14.18
C GLY A 44 3.38 -46.27 12.72
N GLU A 45 2.32 -45.50 12.44
CA GLU A 45 1.95 -45.10 11.08
C GLU A 45 2.95 -44.12 10.48
N LYS A 46 3.14 -44.16 9.16
CA LYS A 46 4.05 -43.23 8.45
C LYS A 46 3.60 -41.79 8.63
N LYS A 47 4.50 -40.93 9.10
CA LYS A 47 4.27 -39.48 9.28
C LYS A 47 4.90 -38.68 8.14
N VAL A 48 6.18 -38.92 7.85
CA VAL A 48 6.93 -38.23 6.79
C VAL A 48 7.85 -39.21 6.08
N GLU A 49 8.03 -39.02 4.78
CA GLU A 49 9.05 -39.69 3.97
C GLU A 49 9.76 -38.65 3.09
N TYR A 50 11.09 -38.64 3.06
CA TYR A 50 11.85 -37.68 2.27
C TYR A 50 13.23 -38.17 1.87
N ASN A 51 13.73 -37.61 0.76
CA ASN A 51 15.05 -37.91 0.25
C ASN A 51 16.11 -36.99 0.85
N VAL A 52 17.27 -37.54 1.22
CA VAL A 52 18.44 -36.84 1.74
C VAL A 52 19.63 -37.10 0.81
N LYS A 53 20.35 -36.04 0.46
CA LYS A 53 21.63 -36.11 -0.27
C LYS A 53 22.63 -35.17 0.40
N ASN A 54 23.81 -35.68 0.74
CA ASN A 54 24.84 -34.92 1.46
C ASN A 54 24.32 -34.26 2.76
N GLY A 55 23.53 -35.00 3.55
CA GLY A 55 22.96 -34.52 4.81
C GLY A 55 21.85 -33.46 4.66
N LYS A 56 21.36 -33.20 3.45
CA LYS A 56 20.31 -32.21 3.16
C LYS A 56 19.13 -32.83 2.42
N ARG A 57 17.91 -32.37 2.68
CA ARG A 57 16.72 -32.75 1.92
C ARG A 57 16.91 -32.42 0.43
N ASN A 58 16.80 -33.43 -0.42
CA ASN A 58 17.05 -33.31 -1.84
C ASN A 58 16.29 -34.39 -2.62
N GLY A 59 15.18 -34.00 -3.24
CA GLY A 59 14.28 -34.91 -3.95
C GLY A 59 12.84 -34.80 -3.45
N ALA A 60 12.11 -35.92 -3.51
CA ALA A 60 10.73 -35.99 -3.09
C ALA A 60 10.60 -35.84 -1.56
N TYR A 61 9.48 -35.24 -1.15
CA TYR A 61 9.03 -35.16 0.23
C TYR A 61 7.52 -35.44 0.26
N SER A 62 7.11 -36.33 1.15
CA SER A 62 5.72 -36.68 1.39
C SER A 62 5.45 -36.64 2.89
N GLU A 63 4.32 -36.08 3.27
CA GLU A 63 3.83 -36.08 4.64
C GLU A 63 2.40 -36.58 4.65
N TYR A 64 2.01 -37.28 5.71
CA TYR A 64 0.76 -37.99 5.82
C TYR A 64 0.00 -37.53 7.07
N TYR A 65 -1.32 -37.69 7.06
CA TYR A 65 -2.16 -37.59 8.25
C TYR A 65 -2.06 -38.89 9.06
N ILE A 66 -2.48 -38.83 10.33
CA ILE A 66 -2.82 -40.04 11.10
C ILE A 66 -3.90 -40.80 10.32
N GLY A 67 -3.72 -42.11 10.11
CA GLY A 67 -4.51 -42.93 9.18
C GLY A 67 -3.94 -43.03 7.75
N GLY A 68 -2.74 -42.47 7.49
CA GLY A 68 -1.95 -42.73 6.27
C GLY A 68 -2.36 -41.96 5.00
N GLN A 69 -3.36 -41.08 5.08
CA GLN A 69 -3.77 -40.24 3.95
C GLN A 69 -2.71 -39.18 3.64
N LEU A 70 -2.43 -38.92 2.37
CA LEU A 70 -1.43 -37.93 1.96
C LEU A 70 -1.85 -36.52 2.40
N ARG A 71 -0.98 -35.81 3.11
CA ARG A 71 -1.17 -34.46 3.62
C ARG A 71 -0.42 -33.42 2.80
N VAL A 72 0.85 -33.69 2.48
CA VAL A 72 1.70 -32.82 1.68
C VAL A 72 2.53 -33.64 0.72
N LYS A 73 2.70 -33.14 -0.50
CA LYS A 73 3.70 -33.60 -1.47
C LYS A 73 4.51 -32.40 -1.94
N ALA A 74 5.83 -32.52 -1.86
CA ALA A 74 6.74 -31.43 -2.19
C ALA A 74 8.04 -31.94 -2.82
N VAL A 75 8.83 -31.01 -3.37
CA VAL A 75 10.18 -31.28 -3.87
C VAL A 75 11.15 -30.34 -3.17
N TYR A 76 12.24 -30.91 -2.65
CA TYR A 76 13.33 -30.18 -2.01
C TYR A 76 14.60 -30.23 -2.86
N ARG A 77 15.40 -29.17 -2.77
CA ARG A 77 16.76 -29.10 -3.29
C ARG A 77 17.62 -28.39 -2.25
N ASN A 78 18.54 -29.13 -1.61
CA ASN A 78 19.43 -28.62 -0.57
C ASN A 78 18.66 -27.89 0.55
N ASP A 79 17.69 -28.59 1.16
CA ASP A 79 16.79 -28.10 2.22
C ASP A 79 15.80 -27.00 1.84
N LYS A 80 15.80 -26.55 0.59
CA LYS A 80 14.87 -25.53 0.08
C LYS A 80 13.79 -26.15 -0.80
N LEU A 81 12.54 -25.75 -0.60
CA LEU A 81 11.46 -26.09 -1.53
C LEU A 81 11.80 -25.63 -2.95
N SER A 82 11.67 -26.53 -3.92
CA SER A 82 12.06 -26.29 -5.30
C SER A 82 11.29 -27.23 -6.23
N GLY A 83 10.21 -26.74 -6.84
CA GLY A 83 9.31 -27.52 -7.68
C GLY A 83 7.86 -27.40 -7.20
N ASN A 84 7.04 -28.40 -7.53
CA ASN A 84 5.63 -28.41 -7.13
C ASN A 84 5.48 -28.71 -5.65
N TYR A 85 4.59 -27.97 -5.00
CA TYR A 85 4.09 -28.22 -3.67
C TYR A 85 2.57 -28.40 -3.74
N ILE A 86 2.06 -29.47 -3.16
CA ILE A 86 0.64 -29.76 -3.07
C ILE A 86 0.32 -30.13 -1.63
N ALA A 87 -0.61 -29.40 -1.03
CA ALA A 87 -1.24 -29.80 0.23
C ALA A 87 -2.63 -30.35 -0.06
N TYR A 88 -3.07 -31.32 0.72
CA TYR A 88 -4.35 -32.00 0.57
C TYR A 88 -5.23 -31.77 1.79
N HIS A 89 -6.54 -31.82 1.61
CA HIS A 89 -7.52 -31.98 2.69
C HIS A 89 -7.50 -33.43 3.19
N GLY A 90 -8.07 -33.70 4.37
CA GLY A 90 -8.15 -35.07 4.91
C GLY A 90 -8.90 -36.06 4.00
N ASN A 91 -9.80 -35.58 3.13
CA ASN A 91 -10.48 -36.43 2.15
C ASN A 91 -9.65 -36.70 0.88
N GLY A 92 -8.38 -36.27 0.82
CA GLY A 92 -7.49 -36.47 -0.33
C GLY A 92 -7.69 -35.46 -1.47
N VAL A 93 -8.61 -34.51 -1.35
CA VAL A 93 -8.78 -33.42 -2.33
C VAL A 93 -7.62 -32.43 -2.19
N PRO A 94 -6.98 -31.97 -3.29
CA PRO A 94 -5.95 -30.94 -3.23
C PRO A 94 -6.50 -29.66 -2.59
N LYS A 95 -5.89 -29.21 -1.51
CA LYS A 95 -6.22 -27.96 -0.82
C LYS A 95 -5.48 -26.78 -1.44
N VAL A 96 -4.18 -26.92 -1.66
CA VAL A 96 -3.31 -25.89 -2.26
C VAL A 96 -2.38 -26.53 -3.27
N ARG A 97 -2.17 -25.87 -4.41
CA ARG A 97 -1.10 -26.16 -5.36
C ARG A 97 -0.29 -24.91 -5.60
N VAL A 98 1.03 -25.00 -5.46
CA VAL A 98 1.91 -23.86 -5.71
C VAL A 98 3.30 -24.32 -6.13
N GLY A 99 3.93 -23.57 -7.04
CA GLY A 99 5.33 -23.77 -7.38
C GLY A 99 6.28 -23.09 -6.38
N TYR A 100 7.45 -23.66 -6.15
CA TYR A 100 8.53 -23.08 -5.37
C TYR A 100 9.82 -23.03 -6.17
N LYS A 101 10.62 -21.99 -5.93
CA LYS A 101 11.99 -21.84 -6.43
C LYS A 101 12.87 -21.30 -5.32
N ASN A 102 13.90 -22.05 -4.92
CA ASN A 102 14.84 -21.68 -3.86
C ASN A 102 14.16 -21.30 -2.53
N GLY A 103 13.09 -22.01 -2.16
CA GLY A 103 12.33 -21.78 -0.92
C GLY A 103 11.24 -20.71 -1.03
N LEU A 104 11.15 -19.98 -2.15
CA LEU A 104 10.15 -18.94 -2.35
C LEU A 104 9.05 -19.40 -3.31
N ARG A 105 7.80 -19.02 -3.05
CA ARG A 105 6.68 -19.27 -4.00
C ARG A 105 7.00 -18.66 -5.36
N HIS A 106 6.78 -19.42 -6.43
CA HIS A 106 7.09 -19.03 -7.79
C HIS A 106 6.23 -19.80 -8.79
N GLY A 107 5.53 -19.09 -9.67
CA GLY A 107 4.58 -19.65 -10.63
C GLY A 107 3.14 -19.66 -10.09
N LYS A 108 2.32 -20.52 -10.68
CA LYS A 108 0.88 -20.61 -10.38
C LYS A 108 0.61 -21.00 -8.92
N TYR A 109 -0.41 -20.38 -8.35
CA TYR A 109 -1.00 -20.70 -7.05
C TYR A 109 -2.48 -20.99 -7.25
N GLU A 110 -2.95 -22.09 -6.69
CA GLU A 110 -4.36 -22.49 -6.72
C GLU A 110 -4.76 -23.00 -5.35
N GLU A 111 -5.96 -22.65 -4.91
CA GLU A 111 -6.56 -23.12 -3.68
C GLU A 111 -7.96 -23.66 -3.97
N PHE A 112 -8.29 -24.79 -3.35
CA PHE A 112 -9.58 -25.46 -3.52
C PHE A 112 -10.19 -25.81 -2.17
N ASP A 113 -11.52 -25.86 -2.13
CA ASP A 113 -12.25 -26.37 -0.97
C ASP A 113 -12.24 -27.91 -0.91
N SER A 114 -12.87 -28.47 0.13
CA SER A 114 -12.96 -29.92 0.31
C SER A 114 -13.80 -30.63 -0.74
N GLU A 115 -14.55 -29.91 -1.58
CA GLU A 115 -15.35 -30.43 -2.69
C GLU A 115 -14.63 -30.26 -4.05
N ALA A 116 -13.34 -29.93 -4.03
CA ALA A 116 -12.49 -29.68 -5.20
C ALA A 116 -12.89 -28.47 -6.04
N ARG A 117 -13.70 -27.54 -5.49
CA ARG A 117 -14.05 -26.29 -6.17
C ARG A 117 -12.93 -25.28 -5.95
N ALA A 118 -12.54 -24.59 -7.01
CA ALA A 118 -11.55 -23.51 -6.92
C ALA A 118 -12.08 -22.39 -6.02
N VAL A 119 -11.23 -21.91 -5.12
CA VAL A 119 -11.48 -20.79 -4.20
C VAL A 119 -10.63 -19.58 -4.61
N VAL A 120 -9.37 -19.83 -4.96
CA VAL A 120 -8.41 -18.82 -5.40
C VAL A 120 -7.54 -19.36 -6.53
N ALA A 121 -7.22 -18.51 -7.50
CA ALA A 121 -6.14 -18.72 -8.45
C ALA A 121 -5.27 -17.45 -8.54
N GLY A 122 -3.96 -17.61 -8.55
CA GLY A 122 -3.02 -16.49 -8.64
C GLY A 122 -1.66 -16.89 -9.15
N GLU A 123 -0.73 -15.95 -9.15
CA GLU A 123 0.65 -16.17 -9.55
C GLU A 123 1.61 -15.47 -8.59
N TYR A 124 2.71 -16.17 -8.29
CA TYR A 124 3.78 -15.66 -7.44
C TYR A 124 5.06 -15.53 -8.24
N GLN A 125 5.83 -14.48 -7.95
CA GLN A 125 7.17 -14.31 -8.46
C GLN A 125 8.11 -13.96 -7.30
N ARG A 126 9.04 -14.87 -6.99
CA ARG A 126 10.06 -14.66 -5.93
C ARG A 126 9.42 -14.38 -4.56
N GLY A 127 8.36 -15.11 -4.23
CA GLY A 127 7.71 -15.06 -2.92
C GLY A 127 6.57 -14.05 -2.81
N VAL A 128 6.40 -13.13 -3.74
CA VAL A 128 5.31 -12.13 -3.74
C VAL A 128 4.31 -12.38 -4.86
N LEU A 129 3.05 -11.97 -4.67
CA LEU A 129 2.04 -12.01 -5.72
C LEU A 129 2.45 -11.15 -6.92
N HIS A 130 2.31 -11.68 -8.12
CA HIS A 130 2.64 -11.00 -9.36
C HIS A 130 1.78 -11.54 -10.49
N GLY A 131 1.03 -10.67 -11.17
CA GLY A 131 0.06 -11.04 -12.19
C GLY A 131 -1.37 -11.12 -11.66
N PRO A 132 -2.27 -11.83 -12.36
CA PRO A 132 -3.68 -11.90 -12.01
C PRO A 132 -3.91 -12.70 -10.73
N TYR A 133 -4.86 -12.23 -9.91
CA TYR A 133 -5.36 -12.92 -8.73
C TYR A 133 -6.89 -12.95 -8.79
N VAL A 134 -7.45 -14.15 -8.73
CA VAL A 134 -8.86 -14.44 -8.97
C VAL A 134 -9.42 -15.14 -7.75
N THR A 135 -10.55 -14.65 -7.25
CA THR A 135 -11.34 -15.35 -6.23
C THR A 135 -12.60 -15.92 -6.86
N TYR A 136 -13.10 -17.01 -6.28
CA TYR A 136 -14.34 -17.66 -6.69
C TYR A 136 -15.33 -17.55 -5.55
N ARG A 137 -16.53 -17.04 -5.84
CA ARG A 137 -17.61 -16.89 -4.86
C ARG A 137 -18.81 -17.72 -5.30
N ALA A 138 -19.20 -18.69 -4.46
CA ALA A 138 -20.26 -19.66 -4.79
C ALA A 138 -20.04 -20.31 -6.18
N GLY A 139 -18.79 -20.70 -6.48
CA GLY A 139 -18.39 -21.28 -7.76
C GLY A 139 -18.26 -20.29 -8.93
N LYS A 140 -18.69 -19.03 -8.77
CA LYS A 140 -18.56 -18.00 -9.81
C LYS A 140 -17.22 -17.30 -9.72
N ARG A 141 -16.52 -17.21 -10.85
CA ARG A 141 -15.28 -16.44 -11.00
C ARG A 141 -15.56 -14.94 -10.87
N GLU A 142 -14.97 -14.28 -9.87
CA GLU A 142 -15.02 -12.83 -9.72
C GLU A 142 -14.05 -12.15 -10.72
N PRO A 143 -14.24 -10.87 -11.06
CA PRO A 143 -13.27 -10.12 -11.84
C PRO A 143 -11.87 -10.17 -11.20
N ALA A 144 -10.85 -10.38 -12.02
CA ALA A 144 -9.48 -10.53 -11.53
C ALA A 144 -8.99 -9.21 -10.89
N SER A 145 -8.34 -9.34 -9.75
CA SER A 145 -7.39 -8.35 -9.26
C SER A 145 -6.02 -8.59 -9.91
N GLU A 146 -5.14 -7.61 -9.88
CA GLU A 146 -3.80 -7.71 -10.47
C GLU A 146 -2.78 -7.17 -9.49
N PHE A 147 -1.67 -7.89 -9.36
CA PHE A 147 -0.55 -7.50 -8.52
C PHE A 147 0.71 -7.28 -9.33
N GLU A 148 1.50 -6.29 -8.95
CA GLU A 148 2.85 -6.08 -9.48
C GLU A 148 3.84 -6.07 -8.32
N ARG A 149 4.68 -7.12 -8.22
CA ARG A 149 5.74 -7.23 -7.20
C ARG A 149 5.18 -7.16 -5.77
N GLY A 150 4.02 -7.76 -5.53
CA GLY A 150 3.31 -7.75 -4.25
C GLY A 150 2.36 -6.56 -4.05
N GLU A 151 2.38 -5.56 -4.92
CA GLU A 151 1.51 -4.39 -4.82
C GLU A 151 0.22 -4.62 -5.61
N LEU A 152 -0.94 -4.39 -4.98
CA LEU A 152 -2.22 -4.44 -5.66
C LEU A 152 -2.31 -3.26 -6.64
N VAL A 153 -2.43 -3.50 -7.96
CA VAL A 153 -2.55 -2.42 -8.97
C VAL A 153 -3.96 -2.31 -9.53
N LYS A 154 -4.67 -3.44 -9.60
CA LYS A 154 -6.10 -3.48 -9.93
C LYS A 154 -6.84 -4.31 -8.91
N PHE A 155 -8.00 -3.84 -8.48
CA PHE A 155 -8.93 -4.59 -7.68
C PHE A 155 -10.19 -4.86 -8.50
N ARG A 156 -10.51 -6.14 -8.71
CA ARG A 156 -11.70 -6.56 -9.49
C ARG A 156 -11.82 -5.86 -10.85
N GLY A 157 -10.71 -5.78 -11.59
CA GLY A 157 -10.59 -5.17 -12.90
C GLY A 157 -10.44 -3.63 -12.90
N GLN A 158 -10.56 -2.96 -11.76
CA GLN A 158 -10.46 -1.51 -11.67
C GLN A 158 -9.08 -1.09 -11.16
N ARG A 159 -8.43 -0.13 -11.82
CA ARG A 159 -7.22 0.51 -11.27
C ARG A 159 -7.56 1.23 -9.98
N VAL A 160 -6.82 0.94 -8.93
CA VAL A 160 -7.12 1.43 -7.57
C VAL A 160 -6.15 2.49 -7.06
N HIS A 161 -4.93 2.53 -7.58
CA HIS A 161 -3.95 3.56 -7.24
C HIS A 161 -3.78 4.56 -8.40
N PRO A 162 -3.85 5.88 -8.13
CA PRO A 162 -3.57 6.90 -9.13
C PRO A 162 -2.08 7.01 -9.46
N HIS A 163 -1.21 6.62 -8.52
CA HIS A 163 0.25 6.64 -8.63
C HIS A 163 0.81 5.35 -8.04
N THR A 164 1.94 4.88 -8.58
CA THR A 164 2.77 3.86 -7.91
C THR A 164 3.36 4.42 -6.62
N LYS A 165 3.78 3.56 -5.68
CA LYS A 165 4.47 4.04 -4.46
C LYS A 165 5.73 4.84 -4.78
N LYS A 166 6.46 4.46 -5.83
CA LYS A 166 7.65 5.19 -6.29
C LYS A 166 7.30 6.59 -6.79
N GLU A 167 6.26 6.73 -7.60
CA GLU A 167 5.81 8.05 -8.08
C GLU A 167 5.31 8.92 -6.92
N LEU A 168 4.58 8.34 -5.96
CA LEU A 168 4.16 9.03 -4.75
C LEU A 168 5.36 9.54 -3.94
N ALA A 169 6.37 8.69 -3.70
CA ALA A 169 7.58 9.07 -2.99
C ALA A 169 8.35 10.19 -3.70
N VAL A 170 8.48 10.12 -5.03
CA VAL A 170 9.11 11.19 -5.82
C VAL A 170 8.31 12.49 -5.72
N ALA A 171 6.98 12.44 -5.77
CA ALA A 171 6.13 13.62 -5.65
C ALA A 171 6.22 14.25 -4.25
N MET A 172 6.13 13.45 -3.18
CA MET A 172 6.31 13.91 -1.81
C MET A 172 7.72 14.48 -1.56
N GLY A 173 8.75 13.86 -2.15
CA GLY A 173 10.12 14.38 -2.09
C GLY A 173 10.26 15.76 -2.75
N LYS A 174 9.62 15.98 -3.91
CA LYS A 174 9.58 17.30 -4.55
C LYS A 174 8.85 18.35 -3.73
N ILE A 175 7.76 17.97 -3.06
CA ILE A 175 7.01 18.86 -2.16
C ILE A 175 7.87 19.24 -0.95
N ARG A 176 8.54 18.28 -0.32
CA ARG A 176 9.46 18.52 0.80
C ARG A 176 10.61 19.46 0.40
N ASP A 177 11.17 19.25 -0.79
CA ASP A 177 12.33 19.99 -1.30
C ASP A 177 11.94 21.29 -2.04
N GLN A 178 10.67 21.71 -1.97
CA GLN A 178 10.20 22.93 -2.60
C GLN A 178 10.91 24.15 -1.98
N GLU A 179 11.51 24.98 -2.84
CA GLU A 179 12.13 26.24 -2.43
C GLU A 179 11.05 27.23 -1.94
N PRO A 180 11.37 28.09 -0.96
CA PRO A 180 10.43 29.08 -0.46
C PRO A 180 10.03 30.06 -1.57
N SER A 181 8.78 30.53 -1.53
CA SER A 181 8.23 31.48 -2.50
C SER A 181 8.64 32.92 -2.26
N PHE A 182 9.16 33.25 -1.08
CA PHE A 182 9.71 34.56 -0.72
C PHE A 182 10.88 34.41 0.26
N GLU A 183 11.70 35.46 0.40
CA GLU A 183 12.86 35.48 1.29
C GLU A 183 12.41 35.61 2.76
N GLY A 184 13.00 34.84 3.67
CA GLY A 184 12.65 34.90 5.10
C GLY A 184 11.59 33.89 5.57
N ALA A 185 10.99 33.10 4.68
CA ALA A 185 10.09 32.02 5.07
C ALA A 185 10.77 31.02 6.02
N THR A 186 10.16 30.75 7.17
CA THR A 186 10.77 29.93 8.23
C THR A 186 10.84 28.45 7.85
N ALA A 187 11.70 27.68 8.50
CA ALA A 187 11.75 26.22 8.32
C ALA A 187 10.40 25.55 8.68
N GLU A 188 9.73 26.09 9.68
CA GLU A 188 8.42 25.62 10.15
C GLU A 188 7.31 25.91 9.13
N GLN A 189 7.25 27.13 8.57
CA GLN A 189 6.32 27.46 7.48
C GLN A 189 6.53 26.57 6.26
N ARG A 190 7.79 26.28 5.91
CA ARG A 190 8.12 25.36 4.81
C ARG A 190 7.65 23.93 5.11
N ALA A 191 7.84 23.44 6.34
CA ALA A 191 7.36 22.13 6.75
C ALA A 191 5.81 22.04 6.71
N ALA A 192 5.12 23.07 7.21
CA ALA A 192 3.67 23.16 7.16
C ALA A 192 3.13 23.23 5.72
N LEU A 193 3.77 24.00 4.84
CA LEU A 193 3.44 24.04 3.42
C LEU A 193 3.61 22.66 2.78
N ALA A 194 4.72 21.96 3.07
CA ALA A 194 4.96 20.62 2.55
C ALA A 194 3.90 19.62 3.05
N ARG A 195 3.47 19.75 4.31
CA ARG A 195 2.38 18.96 4.90
C ARG A 195 1.06 19.22 4.18
N LEU A 196 0.69 20.49 3.98
CA LEU A 196 -0.51 20.92 3.26
C LEU A 196 -0.52 20.40 1.82
N ASN A 197 0.56 20.60 1.07
CA ASN A 197 0.68 20.14 -0.31
C ASN A 197 0.65 18.61 -0.42
N THR A 198 1.12 17.89 0.60
CA THR A 198 1.02 16.44 0.63
C THR A 198 -0.43 15.97 0.85
N TYR A 199 -1.20 16.61 1.74
CA TYR A 199 -2.64 16.34 1.84
C TYR A 199 -3.36 16.54 0.50
N ARG A 200 -3.03 17.63 -0.21
CA ARG A 200 -3.57 17.91 -1.54
C ARG A 200 -3.19 16.82 -2.55
N LEU A 201 -1.92 16.40 -2.58
CA LEU A 201 -1.44 15.30 -3.43
C LEU A 201 -2.24 14.00 -3.20
N LEU A 202 -2.38 13.60 -1.92
CA LEU A 202 -3.11 12.39 -1.53
C LEU A 202 -4.59 12.45 -1.93
N SER A 203 -5.18 13.65 -1.92
CA SER A 203 -6.55 13.93 -2.35
C SER A 203 -6.70 14.23 -3.85
N ARG A 204 -5.67 13.97 -4.68
CA ARG A 204 -5.63 14.22 -6.14
C ARG A 204 -5.78 15.68 -6.57
N LEU A 205 -5.40 16.60 -5.70
CA LEU A 205 -5.30 18.02 -6.03
C LEU A 205 -3.88 18.40 -6.46
N PRO A 206 -3.73 19.48 -7.23
CA PRO A 206 -2.43 20.10 -7.45
C PRO A 206 -1.74 20.44 -6.12
N ALA A 207 -0.53 19.92 -5.94
CA ALA A 207 0.34 20.15 -4.80
C ALA A 207 1.36 21.26 -5.09
N ASP A 208 0.86 22.38 -5.62
CA ASP A 208 1.59 23.54 -6.13
C ASP A 208 1.26 24.83 -5.35
N VAL A 209 0.67 24.70 -4.15
CA VAL A 209 0.42 25.84 -3.27
C VAL A 209 1.73 26.43 -2.81
N LYS A 210 1.80 27.76 -2.73
CA LYS A 210 2.95 28.54 -2.29
C LYS A 210 2.60 29.38 -1.08
N LEU A 211 3.61 29.70 -0.29
CA LEU A 211 3.45 30.67 0.79
C LEU A 211 3.36 32.07 0.17
N ASP A 212 2.46 32.89 0.68
CA ASP A 212 2.37 34.31 0.35
C ASP A 212 2.81 35.12 1.57
N GLU A 213 3.75 36.05 1.36
CA GLU A 213 4.39 36.80 2.45
C GLU A 213 3.37 37.63 3.25
N ALA A 214 2.51 38.38 2.56
CA ALA A 214 1.50 39.21 3.20
C ALA A 214 0.49 38.37 3.99
N ARG A 215 0.04 37.23 3.43
CA ARG A 215 -0.83 36.30 4.15
C ARG A 215 -0.13 35.64 5.33
N CYS A 216 1.17 35.37 5.24
CA CYS A 216 1.94 34.84 6.37
C CYS A 216 2.04 35.87 7.49
N GLN A 217 2.19 37.16 7.18
CA GLN A 217 2.17 38.22 8.18
C GLN A 217 0.79 38.28 8.89
N VAL A 218 -0.31 38.26 8.12
CA VAL A 218 -1.67 38.23 8.70
C VAL A 218 -1.87 36.99 9.59
N ALA A 219 -1.39 35.82 9.16
CA ALA A 219 -1.47 34.62 9.99
C ALA A 219 -0.62 34.74 11.27
N ALA A 220 0.54 35.38 11.20
CA ALA A 220 1.40 35.59 12.37
C ALA A 220 0.76 36.54 13.38
N ASP A 221 0.18 37.63 12.90
CA ASP A 221 -0.55 38.60 13.75
C ASP A 221 -1.71 37.90 14.48
N GLU A 222 -2.47 37.05 13.78
CA GLU A 222 -3.56 36.27 14.39
C GLU A 222 -3.07 35.25 15.41
N ALA A 223 -2.00 34.51 15.11
CA ALA A 223 -1.45 33.53 16.04
C ALA A 223 -0.89 34.21 17.31
N ASN A 224 -0.24 35.36 17.18
CA ASN A 224 0.28 36.13 18.31
C ASN A 224 -0.84 36.68 19.19
N LEU A 225 -1.90 37.23 18.58
CA LEU A 225 -3.07 37.71 19.30
C LEU A 225 -3.67 36.62 20.19
N GLN A 226 -3.79 35.40 19.66
CA GLN A 226 -4.31 34.25 20.40
C GLN A 226 -3.38 33.79 21.52
N ALA A 227 -2.06 33.84 21.30
CA ALA A 227 -1.07 33.55 22.32
C ALA A 227 -1.11 34.54 23.50
N GLU A 228 -1.44 35.81 23.24
CA GLU A 228 -1.55 36.86 24.25
C GLU A 228 -2.88 36.82 25.04
N GLN A 229 -4.00 36.51 24.36
CA GLN A 229 -5.35 36.63 24.94
C GLN A 229 -5.89 35.32 25.55
N GLY A 230 -5.28 34.16 25.26
CA GLY A 230 -5.80 32.85 25.65
C GLY A 230 -7.00 32.41 24.79
N GLU A 231 -7.58 31.23 25.08
CA GLU A 231 -8.78 30.74 24.36
C GLU A 231 -10.01 31.63 24.68
N GLN A 232 -10.22 32.69 23.89
CA GLN A 232 -11.52 33.36 23.81
C GLN A 232 -12.25 32.89 22.55
N GLU A 233 -13.48 32.37 22.71
CA GLU A 233 -14.42 32.17 21.60
C GLU A 233 -14.76 33.54 21.02
N VAL A 234 -14.08 33.92 19.94
CA VAL A 234 -14.46 35.15 19.23
C VAL A 234 -15.61 34.80 18.28
N GLU A 235 -16.79 35.35 18.58
CA GLU A 235 -18.02 35.22 17.80
C GLU A 235 -17.78 35.42 16.29
N ALA A 236 -18.45 34.56 15.52
CA ALA A 236 -18.36 34.42 14.07
C ALA A 236 -18.90 35.65 13.32
N ASN A 237 -18.05 36.67 13.16
CA ASN A 237 -18.23 37.70 12.13
C ASN A 237 -16.91 37.82 11.35
N TYR A 238 -16.79 37.05 10.26
CA TYR A 238 -15.58 36.94 9.45
C TYR A 238 -15.71 37.78 8.17
N PRO A 239 -15.27 39.05 8.15
CA PRO A 239 -15.16 39.81 6.90
C PRO A 239 -14.11 39.20 5.96
N GLN A 240 -14.27 39.41 4.64
CA GLN A 240 -13.36 38.88 3.62
C GLN A 240 -11.88 39.26 3.89
N ASN A 241 -10.96 38.34 3.58
CA ASN A 241 -9.49 38.47 3.68
C ASN A 241 -8.81 38.30 5.06
N GLN A 242 -9.36 37.53 6.01
CA GLN A 242 -8.62 37.18 7.25
C GLN A 242 -8.31 35.69 7.41
N ALA A 243 -7.16 35.42 8.06
CA ALA A 243 -6.73 34.08 8.44
C ALA A 243 -7.73 33.46 9.42
N VAL A 244 -7.89 32.13 9.37
CA VAL A 244 -8.82 31.46 10.27
C VAL A 244 -8.12 30.88 11.47
N ARG A 245 -8.70 31.26 12.61
CA ARG A 245 -8.43 30.82 13.96
C ARG A 245 -8.56 29.32 14.05
N ILE A 246 -7.59 28.69 14.68
CA ILE A 246 -7.75 27.37 15.25
C ILE A 246 -7.48 27.50 16.75
N PRO A 247 -8.42 27.11 17.64
CA PRO A 247 -8.04 26.71 18.98
C PRO A 247 -7.10 25.51 18.83
N ALA A 248 -5.81 25.77 18.90
CA ALA A 248 -4.80 24.75 18.95
C ALA A 248 -4.88 24.10 20.33
N ASN A 249 -5.89 23.28 20.56
CA ASN A 249 -5.93 22.43 21.72
C ASN A 249 -5.01 21.23 21.46
N VAL A 250 -3.71 21.51 21.29
CA VAL A 250 -2.67 20.50 21.19
C VAL A 250 -1.46 21.02 21.94
N THR A 251 -1.04 20.24 22.92
CA THR A 251 0.13 20.38 23.81
C THR A 251 1.49 20.49 23.10
N ASN A 252 1.54 20.77 21.80
CA ASN A 252 2.76 20.81 21.02
C ASN A 252 2.70 21.86 19.88
N PRO A 253 3.42 23.00 20.02
CA PRO A 253 3.37 24.11 19.08
C PRO A 253 4.17 23.83 17.81
N ASN A 254 3.50 23.50 16.71
CA ASN A 254 4.13 23.37 15.41
C ASN A 254 3.12 23.69 14.30
N ALA A 255 3.45 24.58 13.37
CA ALA A 255 2.58 24.92 12.24
C ALA A 255 2.17 23.70 11.40
N SER A 256 2.99 22.64 11.38
CA SER A 256 2.61 21.36 10.74
C SER A 256 1.50 20.63 11.51
N VAL A 257 1.50 20.71 12.85
CA VAL A 257 0.43 20.19 13.71
C VAL A 257 -0.85 20.98 13.50
N ALA A 258 -0.75 22.30 13.29
CA ALA A 258 -1.90 23.11 12.92
C ALA A 258 -2.54 22.63 11.61
N ILE A 259 -1.73 22.34 10.57
CA ILE A 259 -2.24 21.74 9.32
C ILE A 259 -2.95 20.40 9.57
N ASP A 260 -2.41 19.54 10.43
CA ASP A 260 -3.07 18.27 10.78
C ASP A 260 -4.39 18.50 11.52
N ALA A 261 -4.51 19.57 12.31
CA ALA A 261 -5.74 19.98 13.00
C ALA A 261 -6.82 20.47 12.03
N PHE A 262 -6.45 21.25 10.99
CA PHE A 262 -7.36 21.59 9.88
C PHE A 262 -7.94 20.34 9.21
N MET A 263 -7.18 19.24 9.20
CA MET A 263 -7.63 17.96 8.64
C MET A 263 -8.39 17.09 9.65
N ALA A 264 -8.25 17.30 10.96
CA ALA A 264 -8.77 16.42 12.02
C ALA A 264 -10.27 16.58 12.30
N ASN A 265 -10.82 17.80 12.15
CA ASN A 265 -12.23 18.11 12.46
C ASN A 265 -12.58 17.85 13.94
N ASN A 266 -11.78 18.43 14.85
CA ASN A 266 -11.66 18.06 16.26
C ASN A 266 -12.77 18.52 17.23
N GLU A 267 -13.96 18.91 16.76
CA GLU A 267 -15.04 19.28 17.68
C GLU A 267 -16.28 18.42 17.45
N GLU A 268 -16.56 17.52 18.40
CA GLU A 268 -17.74 16.63 18.48
C GLU A 268 -19.09 17.34 18.31
N ARG A 269 -19.14 18.68 18.39
CA ARG A 269 -20.38 19.48 18.41
C ARG A 269 -20.68 20.24 17.13
N PHE A 270 -19.77 20.28 16.15
CA PHE A 270 -19.95 21.14 14.98
C PHE A 270 -19.84 20.37 13.68
N ALA A 271 -20.99 19.93 13.18
CA ALA A 271 -21.19 19.60 11.75
C ALA A 271 -20.83 20.78 10.81
N HIS A 272 -20.59 21.97 11.36
CA HIS A 272 -20.24 23.20 10.68
C HIS A 272 -18.72 23.48 10.63
N THR A 273 -17.84 22.74 11.32
CA THR A 273 -16.36 23.00 11.34
C THR A 273 -15.57 22.32 10.22
N VAL A 274 -16.29 21.65 9.33
CA VAL A 274 -15.85 21.08 8.04
C VAL A 274 -15.17 22.11 7.14
N LEU A 275 -15.45 23.39 7.39
CA LEU A 275 -14.87 24.54 6.69
C LEU A 275 -13.34 24.52 6.67
N LEU A 276 -12.72 24.01 7.74
CA LEU A 276 -11.26 24.00 7.87
C LEU A 276 -10.61 23.03 6.87
N ARG A 277 -11.14 21.81 6.74
CA ARG A 277 -10.63 20.83 5.76
C ARG A 277 -10.88 21.30 4.33
N ARG A 278 -12.01 21.96 4.07
CA ARG A 278 -12.36 22.54 2.75
C ARG A 278 -11.32 23.57 2.30
N ALA A 279 -10.72 24.31 3.23
CA ALA A 279 -9.65 25.26 2.90
C ALA A 279 -8.43 24.56 2.29
N ILE A 280 -7.90 23.52 2.95
CA ILE A 280 -6.74 22.75 2.44
C ILE A 280 -7.09 22.05 1.13
N LEU A 281 -8.31 21.50 1.03
CA LEU A 281 -8.77 20.76 -0.14
C LEU A 281 -9.45 21.65 -1.19
N ASN A 282 -9.28 22.97 -1.11
CA ASN A 282 -9.85 23.91 -2.06
C ASN A 282 -9.14 23.78 -3.43
N PRO A 283 -9.83 23.38 -4.51
CA PRO A 283 -9.21 23.20 -5.82
C PRO A 283 -8.79 24.53 -6.47
N LYS A 284 -9.31 25.66 -5.99
CA LYS A 284 -8.95 27.01 -6.45
C LYS A 284 -7.72 27.59 -5.75
N MET A 285 -7.19 26.92 -4.73
CA MET A 285 -6.04 27.42 -3.96
C MET A 285 -4.72 27.31 -4.74
N THR A 286 -3.93 28.40 -4.77
CA THR A 286 -2.50 28.45 -5.14
C THR A 286 -1.64 29.19 -4.12
N GLN A 287 -2.22 29.96 -3.20
CA GLN A 287 -1.51 30.77 -2.22
C GLN A 287 -2.03 30.50 -0.81
N VAL A 288 -1.14 30.51 0.18
CA VAL A 288 -1.49 30.35 1.60
C VAL A 288 -0.59 31.20 2.49
N GLY A 289 -1.14 31.76 3.55
CA GLY A 289 -0.39 32.25 4.70
C GLY A 289 -0.43 31.23 5.82
N ILE A 290 0.72 30.89 6.41
CA ILE A 290 0.80 29.98 7.55
C ILE A 290 1.73 30.62 8.59
N ALA A 291 1.34 30.59 9.86
CA ALA A 291 2.19 30.96 10.96
C ALA A 291 1.83 30.19 12.23
N ALA A 292 2.72 30.24 13.21
CA ALA A 292 2.48 29.74 14.56
C ALA A 292 3.12 30.68 15.58
N ALA A 293 2.50 30.81 16.75
CA ALA A 293 2.97 31.60 17.87
C ALA A 293 2.46 31.00 19.19
N GLY A 294 3.35 30.89 20.20
CA GLY A 294 3.00 30.21 21.45
C GLY A 294 2.54 28.78 21.17
N HIS A 295 1.34 28.42 21.62
CA HIS A 295 0.69 27.14 21.35
C HIS A 295 -0.24 27.14 20.13
N TYR A 296 -0.36 28.26 19.43
CA TYR A 296 -1.37 28.49 18.41
C TYR A 296 -0.80 28.51 16.99
N GLY A 297 -1.59 28.04 16.03
CA GLY A 297 -1.27 28.08 14.61
C GLY A 297 -2.41 28.71 13.82
N ALA A 298 -2.07 29.47 12.78
CA ALA A 298 -3.04 30.15 11.94
C ALA A 298 -2.74 29.90 10.46
N MET A 299 -3.81 29.84 9.65
CA MET A 299 -3.71 29.67 8.20
C MET A 299 -4.75 30.53 7.48
N SER A 300 -4.36 31.14 6.35
CA SER A 300 -5.31 31.80 5.46
C SER A 300 -6.18 30.77 4.72
N LYS A 301 -7.50 30.93 4.72
CA LYS A 301 -8.43 29.94 4.14
C LYS A 301 -9.02 30.35 2.78
N ASP A 302 -9.20 31.65 2.52
CA ASP A 302 -10.04 32.19 1.44
C ASP A 302 -9.30 32.43 0.11
N ASP A 303 -8.45 31.50 -0.32
CA ASP A 303 -7.74 31.64 -1.59
C ASP A 303 -8.51 31.04 -2.78
N ALA A 304 -8.83 31.89 -3.76
CA ALA A 304 -9.46 31.51 -5.02
C ALA A 304 -8.62 31.93 -6.25
N SER A 305 -7.31 32.11 -6.06
CA SER A 305 -6.38 32.62 -7.08
C SER A 305 -6.27 31.73 -8.33
N ARG A 306 -6.56 30.43 -8.26
CA ARG A 306 -6.62 29.56 -9.44
C ARG A 306 -7.95 29.76 -10.19
N THR A 307 -7.87 30.53 -11.26
CA THR A 307 -9.02 30.78 -12.15
C THR A 307 -9.34 29.61 -13.09
N LYS A 308 -8.34 28.79 -13.43
CA LYS A 308 -8.49 27.59 -14.27
C LYS A 308 -8.25 26.33 -13.44
N VAL A 309 -9.34 25.76 -12.94
CA VAL A 309 -9.31 24.49 -12.19
C VAL A 309 -9.44 23.33 -13.18
N ALA A 310 -8.51 22.37 -13.12
CA ALA A 310 -8.61 21.14 -13.91
C ALA A 310 -9.92 20.41 -13.60
N SER A 311 -10.54 19.76 -14.58
CA SER A 311 -11.79 19.02 -14.33
C SER A 311 -11.55 17.90 -13.30
N TRP A 312 -12.37 17.90 -12.25
CA TRP A 312 -12.38 16.89 -11.18
C TRP A 312 -13.80 16.44 -10.91
N LYS A 313 -14.02 15.16 -10.54
CA LYS A 313 -15.35 14.64 -10.20
C LYS A 313 -15.67 14.76 -8.71
N TYR A 314 -14.70 14.38 -7.89
CA TYR A 314 -14.77 14.45 -6.44
C TYR A 314 -13.36 14.60 -5.86
N ILE A 315 -13.28 15.07 -4.62
CA ILE A 315 -12.05 15.17 -3.82
C ILE A 315 -12.35 14.50 -2.49
N ALA A 316 -11.53 13.53 -2.09
CA ALA A 316 -11.78 12.71 -0.89
C ALA A 316 -10.63 12.80 0.11
N HIS A 317 -10.96 12.62 1.39
CA HIS A 317 -10.01 12.44 2.48
C HIS A 317 -10.54 11.40 3.48
N PRO A 318 -9.84 10.28 3.72
CA PRO A 318 -8.67 9.79 3.01
C PRO A 318 -8.88 9.73 1.50
N GLY A 319 -7.80 9.99 0.76
CA GLY A 319 -7.84 10.04 -0.70
C GLY A 319 -7.82 8.65 -1.34
N PRO A 320 -8.20 8.56 -2.62
CA PRO A 320 -8.18 7.31 -3.37
C PRO A 320 -6.75 6.85 -3.68
N GLY A 321 -6.39 5.63 -3.26
CA GLY A 321 -5.10 5.00 -3.47
C GLY A 321 -4.32 4.85 -2.17
N TYR A 322 -3.02 5.12 -2.22
CA TYR A 322 -2.15 5.00 -1.05
C TYR A 322 -2.33 6.18 -0.10
N THR A 323 -2.52 5.89 1.19
CA THR A 323 -2.57 6.87 2.27
C THR A 323 -1.54 6.49 3.34
N PRO A 324 -0.44 7.25 3.49
CA PRO A 324 0.49 7.02 4.59
C PRO A 324 -0.21 7.18 5.94
N VAL A 325 0.05 6.26 6.88
CA VAL A 325 -0.62 6.23 8.18
C VAL A 325 -0.36 7.47 9.04
N ASP A 326 0.70 8.22 8.79
CA ASP A 326 0.98 9.47 9.48
C ASP A 326 0.11 10.64 8.98
N TYR A 327 -0.68 10.48 7.90
CA TYR A 327 -1.59 11.51 7.37
C TYR A 327 -3.07 11.25 7.70
N PHE A 328 -3.39 10.23 8.50
CA PHE A 328 -4.78 9.94 8.91
C PHE A 328 -4.80 9.18 10.24
N SER A 329 -5.88 9.32 11.01
CA SER A 329 -6.09 8.55 12.24
C SER A 329 -7.51 7.99 12.29
N ALA A 330 -7.68 6.87 12.98
CA ALA A 330 -8.93 6.11 12.99
C ALA A 330 -10.11 6.89 13.60
N ASP A 331 -9.80 7.87 14.45
CA ASP A 331 -10.73 8.76 15.14
C ASP A 331 -11.18 9.97 14.30
N ARG A 332 -10.87 10.01 13.00
CA ARG A 332 -11.20 11.14 12.13
C ARG A 332 -12.35 10.81 11.17
N PRO A 333 -13.26 11.77 10.93
CA PRO A 333 -14.31 11.60 9.94
C PRO A 333 -13.73 11.64 8.52
N TRP A 334 -14.25 10.77 7.66
CA TRP A 334 -13.96 10.74 6.23
C TRP A 334 -14.79 11.81 5.54
N SER A 335 -14.33 12.30 4.40
CA SER A 335 -15.05 13.31 3.62
C SER A 335 -14.88 13.18 2.13
N VAL A 336 -15.92 13.56 1.38
CA VAL A 336 -15.93 13.61 -0.08
C VAL A 336 -16.62 14.90 -0.55
N MET A 337 -15.86 15.80 -1.16
CA MET A 337 -16.38 16.94 -1.90
C MET A 337 -16.75 16.50 -3.31
N ILE A 338 -17.89 16.96 -3.80
CA ILE A 338 -18.45 16.54 -5.08
C ILE A 338 -18.53 17.74 -6.02
N ASN A 339 -17.94 17.63 -7.20
CA ASN A 339 -18.10 18.67 -8.21
C ASN A 339 -19.50 18.58 -8.82
N GLY A 340 -20.39 19.51 -8.47
CA GLY A 340 -21.76 19.57 -8.98
C GLY A 340 -21.81 19.61 -10.50
N LYS A 341 -20.81 20.21 -11.17
CA LYS A 341 -20.75 20.26 -12.64
C LYS A 341 -20.41 18.92 -13.30
N SER A 342 -19.86 17.98 -12.54
CA SER A 342 -19.55 16.63 -13.05
C SER A 342 -20.76 15.69 -13.05
N TYR A 343 -21.86 16.10 -12.43
CA TYR A 343 -23.08 15.31 -12.28
C TYR A 343 -24.27 16.07 -12.85
N ARG A 344 -25.21 15.34 -13.46
CA ARG A 344 -26.44 15.96 -13.98
C ARG A 344 -27.44 16.25 -12.86
N SER A 345 -27.48 15.38 -11.86
CA SER A 345 -28.26 15.55 -10.66
C SER A 345 -27.66 14.73 -9.52
N ILE A 346 -27.88 15.22 -8.32
CA ILE A 346 -27.56 14.55 -7.07
C ILE A 346 -28.90 14.16 -6.46
N LEU A 347 -29.13 12.86 -6.23
CA LEU A 347 -30.38 12.35 -5.67
C LEU A 347 -30.45 12.70 -4.18
N ALA A 348 -31.66 12.85 -3.65
CA ALA A 348 -31.88 13.23 -2.25
C ALA A 348 -31.20 12.27 -1.26
N ASP A 349 -31.33 10.95 -1.48
CA ASP A 349 -30.68 9.94 -0.65
C ASP A 349 -29.36 9.45 -1.26
N LYS A 350 -28.27 9.60 -0.50
CA LYS A 350 -26.93 9.14 -0.84
C LYS A 350 -26.59 7.95 0.05
N GLY A 351 -26.41 6.78 -0.58
CA GLY A 351 -25.92 5.60 0.10
C GLY A 351 -24.40 5.66 0.20
N ILE A 352 -23.87 5.62 1.42
CA ILE A 352 -22.42 5.54 1.67
C ILE A 352 -22.15 4.16 2.24
N VAL A 353 -21.23 3.42 1.62
CA VAL A 353 -20.81 2.12 2.09
C VAL A 353 -19.29 2.03 2.10
N VAL A 354 -18.74 1.73 3.28
CA VAL A 354 -17.31 1.44 3.49
C VAL A 354 -17.17 -0.03 3.81
N ARG A 355 -16.32 -0.76 3.08
CA ARG A 355 -16.05 -2.19 3.31
C ARG A 355 -14.55 -2.43 3.50
N PRO A 356 -14.10 -3.10 4.57
CA PRO A 356 -12.73 -3.57 4.62
C PRO A 356 -12.50 -4.61 3.51
N ILE A 357 -11.30 -4.59 2.94
CA ILE A 357 -10.82 -5.64 2.03
C ILE A 357 -9.87 -6.52 2.83
N ASN A 358 -10.27 -7.78 2.99
CA ASN A 358 -9.49 -8.79 3.71
C ASN A 358 -8.23 -9.16 2.90
N GLU A 359 -7.26 -9.81 3.55
CA GLU A 359 -6.00 -10.23 2.92
C GLU A 359 -6.19 -11.10 1.66
N ASN A 360 -7.25 -11.92 1.66
CA ASN A 360 -7.64 -12.74 0.51
C ASN A 360 -8.42 -11.99 -0.58
N LEU A 361 -8.48 -10.65 -0.51
CA LEU A 361 -9.17 -9.74 -1.42
C LEU A 361 -10.70 -9.92 -1.49
N THR A 362 -11.29 -10.51 -0.45
CA THR A 362 -12.74 -10.50 -0.25
C THR A 362 -13.18 -9.25 0.50
N PHE A 363 -14.42 -8.81 0.27
CA PHE A 363 -15.01 -7.76 1.11
C PHE A 363 -15.42 -8.35 2.45
N GLY A 364 -15.02 -7.69 3.53
CA GLY A 364 -15.64 -7.89 4.83
C GLY A 364 -17.05 -7.27 4.88
N LYS A 365 -17.67 -7.37 6.07
CA LYS A 365 -18.98 -6.75 6.30
C LYS A 365 -18.86 -5.22 6.14
N PRO A 366 -19.88 -4.54 5.59
CA PRO A 366 -19.94 -3.09 5.62
C PRO A 366 -19.76 -2.56 7.04
N LEU A 367 -18.94 -1.51 7.19
CA LEU A 367 -18.78 -0.83 8.45
C LEU A 367 -20.04 -0.02 8.75
N GLU A 368 -20.41 0.02 10.03
CA GLU A 368 -21.44 0.93 10.52
C GLU A 368 -20.93 2.37 10.44
N LEU A 369 -21.81 3.29 10.05
CA LEU A 369 -21.50 4.72 10.09
C LEU A 369 -22.08 5.30 11.38
N GLU A 370 -21.22 5.71 12.29
CA GLU A 370 -21.62 6.42 13.52
C GLU A 370 -22.27 7.75 13.20
N TYR A 371 -21.80 8.39 12.14
CA TYR A 371 -22.27 9.69 11.69
C TYR A 371 -22.23 9.77 10.18
N LYS A 372 -23.23 10.41 9.57
CA LYS A 372 -23.17 10.94 8.21
C LYS A 372 -23.89 12.28 8.14
N THR A 373 -23.30 13.25 7.46
CA THR A 373 -23.97 14.51 7.10
C THR A 373 -23.62 14.92 5.68
N GLU A 374 -24.48 15.73 5.11
CA GLU A 374 -24.25 16.45 3.87
C GLU A 374 -24.29 17.94 4.19
N VAL A 375 -23.15 18.59 4.03
CA VAL A 375 -23.07 20.03 4.13
C VAL A 375 -23.27 20.58 2.72
N LEU A 376 -24.45 21.15 2.50
CA LEU A 376 -24.68 22.02 1.35
C LEU A 376 -24.12 23.40 1.69
N ALA A 377 -23.66 24.09 0.65
CA ALA A 377 -23.31 25.49 0.76
C ALA A 377 -24.50 26.28 1.32
N SER A 378 -24.38 26.82 2.53
CA SER A 378 -25.22 27.94 2.95
C SER A 378 -24.67 29.21 2.30
N ASP A 379 -25.55 30.16 1.98
CA ASP A 379 -25.17 31.48 1.44
C ASP A 379 -24.18 32.25 2.34
N ASP A 380 -24.08 31.86 3.63
CA ASP A 380 -23.24 32.51 4.65
C ASP A 380 -21.80 31.97 4.77
N ASP A 381 -21.40 30.93 4.02
CA ASP A 381 -20.01 30.43 4.03
C ASP A 381 -19.25 30.86 2.75
N PRO A 382 -18.30 31.82 2.84
CA PRO A 382 -17.55 32.29 1.68
C PRO A 382 -16.60 31.23 1.06
N LEU A 383 -16.32 30.13 1.77
CA LEU A 383 -15.66 28.96 1.21
C LEU A 383 -16.62 27.93 0.61
N ALA A 384 -17.91 28.08 0.88
CA ALA A 384 -18.92 27.26 0.28
C ALA A 384 -19.11 27.65 -1.19
N GLY A 385 -18.31 27.04 -2.05
CA GLY A 385 -18.77 26.84 -3.42
C GLY A 385 -20.04 25.97 -3.41
N ASP A 386 -20.82 26.02 -4.49
CA ASP A 386 -22.06 25.26 -4.72
C ASP A 386 -21.93 23.71 -4.64
N ASP A 387 -20.72 23.21 -4.37
CA ASP A 387 -20.33 21.81 -4.43
C ASP A 387 -20.63 21.10 -3.09
N PRO A 388 -21.50 20.07 -3.07
CA PRO A 388 -21.85 19.34 -1.85
C PRO A 388 -20.65 18.67 -1.21
N TYR A 389 -20.61 18.70 0.13
CA TYR A 389 -19.54 18.09 0.91
C TYR A 389 -20.12 17.02 1.85
N LEU A 390 -19.82 15.75 1.54
CA LEU A 390 -20.24 14.62 2.35
C LEU A 390 -19.20 14.33 3.44
N ILE A 391 -19.68 14.02 4.65
CA ILE A 391 -18.85 13.65 5.78
C ILE A 391 -19.47 12.47 6.47
N PHE A 392 -18.65 11.49 6.79
CA PHE A 392 -19.12 10.27 7.42
C PHE A 392 -18.03 9.68 8.29
N TYR A 393 -18.44 9.02 9.36
CA TYR A 393 -17.55 8.40 10.33
C TYR A 393 -17.81 6.88 10.36
N PRO A 394 -17.02 6.08 9.64
CA PRO A 394 -17.11 4.63 9.73
C PRO A 394 -16.48 4.13 11.03
N ARG A 395 -17.21 3.28 11.77
CA ARG A 395 -16.70 2.62 12.97
C ARG A 395 -15.70 1.50 12.63
N ASP A 396 -14.86 1.17 13.60
CA ASP A 396 -13.89 0.06 13.52
C ASP A 396 -12.90 0.15 12.35
N VAL A 397 -12.54 1.39 11.97
CA VAL A 397 -11.44 1.60 11.02
C VAL A 397 -10.11 1.35 11.73
N GLU A 398 -9.31 0.47 11.15
CA GLU A 398 -7.92 0.23 11.53
C GLU A 398 -7.00 0.98 10.56
N VAL A 399 -6.23 1.92 11.09
CA VAL A 399 -5.22 2.66 10.33
C VAL A 399 -3.86 2.00 10.56
N ALA A 400 -3.51 1.05 9.70
CA ALA A 400 -2.23 0.36 9.73
C ALA A 400 -1.79 -0.06 8.31
N PRO A 401 -0.48 -0.22 8.05
CA PRO A 401 -0.01 -0.64 6.73
C PRO A 401 -0.67 -1.95 6.25
N GLY A 402 -1.17 -1.94 5.02
CA GLY A 402 -1.88 -3.07 4.40
C GLY A 402 -3.38 -3.12 4.70
N LYS A 403 -3.90 -2.30 5.62
CA LYS A 403 -5.35 -2.15 5.83
C LYS A 403 -5.97 -1.39 4.67
N ARG A 404 -7.02 -1.96 4.10
CA ARG A 404 -7.66 -1.49 2.87
C ARG A 404 -9.15 -1.35 3.04
N TYR A 405 -9.71 -0.27 2.51
CA TYR A 405 -11.14 0.01 2.56
C TYR A 405 -11.66 0.42 1.19
N TRP A 406 -12.71 -0.26 0.75
CA TRP A 406 -13.46 0.10 -0.44
C TRP A 406 -14.60 1.03 -0.07
N VAL A 407 -14.61 2.21 -0.68
CA VAL A 407 -15.65 3.21 -0.53
C VAL A 407 -16.53 3.20 -1.77
N GLU A 408 -17.83 3.09 -1.55
CA GLU A 408 -18.85 3.23 -2.58
C GLU A 408 -19.90 4.24 -2.13
N ILE A 409 -20.08 5.30 -2.91
CA ILE A 409 -21.10 6.32 -2.68
C ILE A 409 -22.05 6.33 -3.88
N THR A 410 -23.33 6.07 -3.62
CA THR A 410 -24.41 6.05 -4.61
C THR A 410 -25.27 7.31 -4.50
N GLY A 411 -26.27 7.45 -5.37
CA GLY A 411 -27.14 8.63 -5.39
C GLY A 411 -26.72 9.71 -6.40
N PHE A 412 -25.89 9.38 -7.38
CA PHE A 412 -25.43 10.33 -8.40
C PHE A 412 -25.79 9.88 -9.81
N MET A 413 -26.19 10.84 -10.64
CA MET A 413 -26.46 10.63 -12.06
C MET A 413 -25.42 11.38 -12.92
N GLY A 414 -24.77 10.65 -13.83
CA GLY A 414 -23.81 11.22 -14.77
C GLY A 414 -24.48 12.07 -15.85
N PRO A 415 -23.69 12.80 -16.66
CA PRO A 415 -24.19 13.60 -17.79
C PRO A 415 -25.03 12.79 -18.79
N ASP A 416 -24.73 11.49 -18.92
CA ASP A 416 -25.41 10.52 -19.80
C ASP A 416 -26.72 9.96 -19.22
N ARG A 417 -27.19 10.50 -18.09
CA ARG A 417 -28.37 10.05 -17.34
C ARG A 417 -28.25 8.63 -16.75
N LYS A 418 -27.05 8.08 -16.64
CA LYS A 418 -26.83 6.79 -15.96
C LYS A 418 -26.39 7.00 -14.53
N LEU A 419 -26.67 6.01 -13.67
CA LEU A 419 -26.13 5.98 -12.31
C LEU A 419 -24.60 5.98 -12.37
N ALA A 420 -24.00 6.94 -11.66
CA ALA A 420 -22.56 7.20 -11.67
C ALA A 420 -21.99 7.20 -10.24
N PRO A 421 -22.01 6.04 -9.55
CA PRO A 421 -21.50 5.95 -8.18
C PRO A 421 -20.01 6.33 -8.11
N ILE A 422 -19.64 6.99 -7.03
CA ILE A 422 -18.23 7.24 -6.69
C ILE A 422 -17.68 5.97 -6.05
N LYS A 423 -16.59 5.45 -6.59
CA LYS A 423 -15.94 4.23 -6.10
C LYS A 423 -14.44 4.44 -6.01
N PHE A 424 -13.85 4.11 -4.87
CA PHE A 424 -12.40 4.14 -4.72
C PHE A 424 -11.91 3.24 -3.59
N LEU A 425 -10.62 2.89 -3.67
CA LEU A 425 -9.89 2.20 -2.62
C LEU A 425 -9.13 3.23 -1.77
N VAL A 426 -9.12 3.04 -0.45
CA VAL A 426 -8.12 3.59 0.46
C VAL A 426 -7.21 2.45 0.88
N ASP A 427 -5.90 2.60 0.70
CA ASP A 427 -4.88 1.61 1.06
C ASP A 427 -3.85 2.26 1.98
N PHE A 428 -3.92 1.92 3.26
CA PHE A 428 -3.00 2.47 4.25
C PHE A 428 -1.61 1.87 4.09
N ILE A 429 -0.58 2.71 4.07
CA ILE A 429 0.81 2.30 3.91
C ILE A 429 1.69 2.87 5.02
N GLU A 430 2.88 2.28 5.20
CA GLU A 430 3.92 2.85 6.05
C GLU A 430 4.23 4.30 5.64
N PRO A 431 4.72 5.14 6.58
CA PRO A 431 5.25 6.45 6.24
C PRO A 431 6.24 6.36 5.08
N VAL A 432 6.11 7.27 4.12
CA VAL A 432 6.91 7.19 2.90
C VAL A 432 8.34 7.63 3.21
N ASP A 433 9.30 6.73 2.99
CA ASP A 433 10.72 7.08 3.10
C ASP A 433 11.13 8.00 1.94
N LEU A 434 11.55 9.22 2.31
CA LEU A 434 11.99 10.25 1.37
C LEU A 434 13.52 10.38 1.32
N SER A 435 14.29 9.52 1.98
CA SER A 435 15.77 9.60 2.06
C SER A 435 16.44 9.54 0.68
N ASP A 436 15.95 8.68 -0.21
CA ASP A 436 16.48 8.44 -1.56
C ASP A 436 15.93 9.39 -2.65
N THR A 437 15.05 10.32 -2.30
CA THR A 437 14.40 11.24 -3.26
C THR A 437 15.26 12.43 -3.65
N LYS A 438 16.42 12.63 -3.02
CA LYS A 438 17.33 13.73 -3.33
C LYS A 438 17.85 13.58 -4.76
N THR A 439 17.31 14.40 -5.67
CA THR A 439 17.85 14.57 -7.01
C THR A 439 19.31 14.96 -6.87
N LYS A 440 20.25 14.12 -7.34
CA LYS A 440 21.67 14.48 -7.43
C LYS A 440 21.74 15.81 -8.19
N ARG A 441 21.93 16.94 -7.48
CA ARG A 441 22.28 18.23 -8.09
C ARG A 441 23.52 17.95 -8.94
N ARG A 442 23.38 17.87 -10.27
CA ARG A 442 24.53 17.84 -11.18
C ARG A 442 25.30 19.12 -10.89
N ARG A 443 26.41 19.00 -10.15
CA ARG A 443 27.37 20.09 -10.03
C ARG A 443 27.69 20.52 -11.46
N SER A 444 27.30 21.73 -11.82
CA SER A 444 27.70 22.33 -13.08
C SER A 444 29.23 22.25 -13.13
N ARG A 445 29.74 21.56 -14.14
CA ARG A 445 31.17 21.63 -14.45
C ARG A 445 31.45 23.09 -14.80
N ARG A 446 32.11 23.82 -13.89
CA ARG A 446 32.75 25.09 -14.27
C ARG A 446 33.64 24.81 -15.48
N PRO A 447 33.59 25.60 -16.55
CA PRO A 447 34.57 25.50 -17.61
C PRO A 447 35.93 25.80 -17.00
N ARG A 448 36.89 24.90 -17.20
CA ARG A 448 38.30 25.21 -16.94
C ARG A 448 38.68 26.35 -17.89
N ARG A 449 39.02 27.50 -17.33
CA ARG A 449 39.80 28.53 -18.03
C ARG A 449 41.24 28.09 -18.10
#